data_AF-A0A414X7W6-F1
#
_entry.id   AF-A0A414X7W6-F1
#
_cell.length_a   1.000
_cell.length_b   1.000
_cell.length_c   1.000
_cell.angle_alpha   90.00
_cell.angle_beta   90.00
_cell.angle_gamma   90.00
#
_symmetry.space_group_name_H-M   'P 1'
#
loop_
_entity.id
_entity.type
_entity.pdbx_description
1 polymer ?
#
loop_
_entity_poly.entity_id
_entity_poly.type
_entity_poly.pdbx_seq_one_letter_code
_entity_poly.pdbx_strand_id
1 'polypeptide(L)'
;MRKQVLACLLLGALGAQAQEKFVVEGQLKHISDGTVFSLMKREGNVGSMAATDTLRNGTFRFELTTAGNGLERYDLMAHDKTSFPPMSLSLWVNPGSRLLVQGENPYIYSWKVESDVKEQQFQQQLMQASRKEWEEFQRLSMQKFELMRSAAQGGNKEQARAKVDSLQQLTDKLSDQITQHTIALMKQSPVNAVWMDELYRMGMSVKFRKDYPYKEDVQQLYDRLDAAQKETFEGKSVYLALNPPTVVKVGEEAADADMYDLEGKVHRLAEFRGKYILLDFWSRGCGPCIMSQPELKEISEMYKDSLEVVSLSIENRKGWEEASKSHVMTWNNWNDLEEKNGLYARYGVRGIPHFVLISPEGKVVDSWSGYAKGWLKLKIKGSMAPKQPMRIEWKDGHKVVHHPRKKTEKMEVLTIRQVELTDSTTVLRVHARYIPNYWIRLDKATFLMSDKGVNYPLLRSEGFAIDEQVFMPDSGEMDFTLYFAPLPKDTRWFDFSEGEHVEGGYYIEGIRLTE
;
A
#
# COMPACT_ATOMS: atom_id res chain seq x y z
N MET A 1 44.05 -64.35 -30.53
CA MET A 1 43.56 -64.31 -29.13
C MET A 1 42.89 -62.95 -28.89
N ARG A 2 41.56 -62.94 -28.77
CA ARG A 2 40.72 -61.75 -28.56
C ARG A 2 40.80 -61.33 -27.08
N LYS A 3 41.09 -60.05 -26.79
CA LYS A 3 40.89 -59.46 -25.45
C LYS A 3 39.50 -58.83 -25.42
N GLN A 4 38.68 -59.30 -24.48
CA GLN A 4 37.33 -58.79 -24.23
C GLN A 4 37.41 -57.46 -23.47
N VAL A 5 36.64 -56.48 -23.92
CA VAL A 5 36.37 -55.22 -23.22
C VAL A 5 35.18 -55.47 -22.29
N LEU A 6 35.40 -55.32 -20.99
CA LEU A 6 34.35 -55.37 -19.97
C LEU A 6 33.77 -53.95 -19.83
N ALA A 7 32.53 -53.75 -20.25
CA ALA A 7 31.79 -52.51 -20.04
C ALA A 7 31.13 -52.54 -18.65
N CYS A 8 31.56 -51.65 -17.75
CA CYS A 8 30.84 -51.38 -16.50
C CYS A 8 29.67 -50.41 -16.78
N LEU A 9 28.45 -50.95 -16.86
CA LEU A 9 27.22 -50.17 -16.78
C LEU A 9 26.98 -49.75 -15.33
N LEU A 10 27.31 -48.51 -15.00
CA LEU A 10 26.79 -47.82 -13.82
C LEU A 10 25.36 -47.36 -14.11
N LEU A 11 24.38 -48.17 -13.71
CA LEU A 11 22.98 -47.76 -13.64
C LEU A 11 22.82 -46.81 -12.45
N GLY A 12 22.70 -45.51 -12.75
CA GLY A 12 22.28 -44.51 -11.80
C GLY A 12 20.82 -44.74 -11.41
N ALA A 13 20.58 -45.15 -10.15
CA ALA A 13 19.27 -45.06 -9.54
C ALA A 13 19.09 -43.64 -8.98
N LEU A 14 18.66 -42.71 -9.83
CA LEU A 14 17.96 -41.51 -9.36
C LEU A 14 16.61 -41.97 -8.84
N GLY A 15 16.54 -42.31 -7.56
CA GLY A 15 15.27 -42.52 -6.88
C GLY A 15 14.49 -41.22 -6.89
N ALA A 16 13.45 -41.15 -7.72
CA ALA A 16 12.39 -40.16 -7.55
C ALA A 16 11.70 -40.47 -6.22
N GLN A 17 12.13 -39.82 -5.15
CA GLN A 17 11.46 -39.91 -3.86
C GLN A 17 10.07 -39.29 -4.06
N ALA A 18 9.01 -40.10 -3.97
CA ALA A 18 7.65 -39.62 -4.08
C ALA A 18 7.42 -38.56 -3.00
N GLN A 19 7.12 -37.35 -3.41
CA GLN A 19 6.98 -36.21 -2.52
C GLN A 19 5.76 -36.44 -1.61
N GLU A 20 5.97 -36.57 -0.31
CA GLU A 20 4.92 -36.96 0.63
C GLU A 20 3.81 -35.90 0.69
N LYS A 21 2.56 -36.36 0.61
CA LYS A 21 1.39 -35.48 0.65
C LYS A 21 0.97 -35.22 2.08
N PHE A 22 0.60 -33.99 2.38
CA PHE A 22 -0.13 -33.66 3.60
C PHE A 22 -1.64 -33.76 3.37
N VAL A 23 -2.39 -33.94 4.46
CA VAL A 23 -3.84 -34.06 4.44
C VAL A 23 -4.45 -33.08 5.44
N VAL A 24 -5.49 -32.35 5.02
CA VAL A 24 -6.33 -31.55 5.92
C VAL A 24 -7.76 -32.08 5.80
N GLU A 25 -8.32 -32.56 6.90
CA GLU A 25 -9.71 -33.00 7.00
C GLU A 25 -10.52 -32.05 7.86
N GLY A 26 -11.70 -31.68 7.39
CA GLY A 26 -12.68 -30.91 8.15
C GLY A 26 -13.81 -31.78 8.67
N GLN A 27 -14.19 -31.57 9.93
CA GLN A 27 -15.40 -32.12 10.55
C GLN A 27 -16.16 -30.97 11.22
N LEU A 28 -17.16 -30.45 10.51
CA LEU A 28 -17.93 -29.28 10.93
C LEU A 28 -19.36 -29.68 11.27
N LYS A 29 -19.85 -29.18 12.40
CA LYS A 29 -21.26 -29.27 12.81
C LYS A 29 -21.93 -27.92 12.62
N HIS A 30 -23.23 -27.95 12.33
CA HIS A 30 -24.07 -26.75 12.20
C HIS A 30 -23.60 -25.75 11.12
N ILE A 31 -22.78 -26.21 10.18
CA ILE A 31 -22.43 -25.49 8.96
C ILE A 31 -23.21 -26.12 7.81
N SER A 32 -23.78 -25.29 6.95
CA SER A 32 -24.58 -25.73 5.82
C SER A 32 -23.75 -26.55 4.83
N ASP A 33 -24.27 -27.70 4.42
CA ASP A 33 -23.74 -28.41 3.26
C ASP A 33 -23.77 -27.51 2.02
N GLY A 34 -22.75 -27.66 1.17
CA GLY A 34 -22.54 -26.77 0.03
C GLY A 34 -21.65 -25.56 0.32
N THR A 35 -21.27 -25.29 1.57
CA THR A 35 -20.24 -24.28 1.86
C THR A 35 -18.92 -24.67 1.20
N VAL A 36 -18.37 -23.77 0.38
CA VAL A 36 -17.10 -23.99 -0.33
C VAL A 36 -15.94 -23.51 0.54
N PHE A 37 -14.91 -24.33 0.68
CA PHE A 37 -13.66 -24.00 1.35
C PHE A 37 -12.51 -24.00 0.36
N SER A 38 -11.55 -23.09 0.53
CA SER A 38 -10.29 -23.10 -0.23
C SER A 38 -9.08 -23.08 0.69
N LEU A 39 -8.02 -23.76 0.26
CA LEU A 39 -6.68 -23.55 0.79
C LEU A 39 -5.94 -22.55 -0.08
N MET A 40 -5.51 -21.45 0.53
CA MET A 40 -4.68 -20.43 -0.09
C MET A 40 -3.23 -20.62 0.34
N LYS A 41 -2.30 -20.51 -0.60
CA LYS A 41 -0.86 -20.45 -0.32
C LYS A 41 -0.38 -19.02 -0.53
N ARG A 42 0.34 -18.48 0.45
CA ARG A 42 1.03 -17.20 0.32
C ARG A 42 2.46 -17.39 -0.17
N GLU A 43 2.85 -16.64 -1.18
CA GLU A 43 4.20 -16.53 -1.69
C GLU A 43 4.58 -15.05 -1.71
N GLY A 44 5.36 -14.62 -0.71
CA GLY A 44 5.63 -13.20 -0.48
C GLY A 44 4.32 -12.45 -0.23
N ASN A 45 4.07 -11.40 -1.02
CA ASN A 45 2.87 -10.57 -0.90
C ASN A 45 1.66 -11.09 -1.71
N VAL A 46 1.81 -12.21 -2.43
CA VAL A 46 0.77 -12.76 -3.30
C VAL A 46 0.20 -14.05 -2.74
N GLY A 47 -1.13 -14.13 -2.65
CA GLY A 47 -1.85 -15.36 -2.35
C GLY A 47 -2.31 -16.05 -3.64
N SER A 48 -2.12 -17.37 -3.73
CA SER A 48 -2.69 -18.20 -4.79
C SER A 48 -3.59 -19.28 -4.20
N MET A 49 -4.65 -19.64 -4.90
CA MET A 49 -5.54 -20.72 -4.49
C MET A 49 -4.88 -22.06 -4.85
N ALA A 50 -4.58 -22.86 -3.83
CA ALA A 50 -3.95 -24.16 -4.00
C ALA A 50 -4.98 -25.26 -4.29
N ALA A 51 -6.12 -25.23 -3.60
CA ALA A 51 -7.21 -26.17 -3.79
C ALA A 51 -8.53 -25.62 -3.26
N THR A 52 -9.62 -26.23 -3.71
CA THR A 52 -10.99 -25.96 -3.25
C THR A 52 -11.69 -27.29 -3.01
N ASP A 53 -12.49 -27.36 -1.96
CA ASP A 53 -13.43 -28.45 -1.71
C ASP A 53 -14.77 -27.90 -1.19
N THR A 54 -15.81 -28.71 -1.20
CA THR A 54 -17.15 -28.33 -0.77
C THR A 54 -17.58 -29.21 0.39
N LEU A 55 -18.11 -28.58 1.45
CA LEU A 55 -18.62 -29.29 2.61
C LEU A 55 -19.79 -30.20 2.22
N ARG A 56 -19.67 -31.48 2.53
CA ARG A 56 -20.69 -32.51 2.31
C ARG A 56 -20.80 -33.39 3.54
N ASN A 57 -22.02 -33.56 4.05
CA ASN A 57 -22.30 -34.29 5.29
C ASN A 57 -21.39 -33.84 6.45
N GLY A 58 -21.17 -32.52 6.57
CA GLY A 58 -20.30 -31.95 7.60
C GLY A 58 -18.81 -32.20 7.42
N THR A 59 -18.34 -32.63 6.25
CA THR A 59 -16.91 -32.91 6.00
C THR A 59 -16.37 -32.25 4.74
N PHE A 60 -15.09 -31.88 4.78
CA PHE A 60 -14.28 -31.46 3.61
C PHE A 60 -12.90 -32.10 3.70
N ARG A 61 -12.17 -32.20 2.58
CA ARG A 61 -10.83 -32.78 2.55
C ARG A 61 -9.93 -32.12 1.50
N PHE A 62 -8.70 -31.82 1.91
CA PHE A 62 -7.61 -31.42 1.03
C PHE A 62 -6.46 -32.42 1.13
N GLU A 63 -5.83 -32.71 -0.01
CA GLU A 63 -4.65 -33.58 -0.09
C GLU A 63 -3.69 -32.99 -1.13
N LEU A 64 -2.56 -32.46 -0.65
CA LEU A 64 -1.62 -31.68 -1.46
C LEU A 64 -0.17 -32.02 -1.08
N THR A 65 0.77 -31.62 -1.93
CA THR A 65 2.20 -31.73 -1.67
C THR A 65 2.77 -30.35 -1.32
N THR A 66 3.64 -30.28 -0.32
CA THR A 66 4.38 -29.04 0.01
C THR A 66 5.36 -28.71 -1.11
N ALA A 67 5.44 -27.46 -1.57
CA ALA A 67 6.36 -27.09 -2.66
C ALA A 67 7.83 -27.12 -2.22
N GLY A 68 8.12 -26.77 -0.98
CA GLY A 68 9.48 -26.71 -0.42
C GLY A 68 9.98 -28.01 0.23
N ASN A 69 9.17 -29.09 0.23
CA ASN A 69 9.47 -30.33 0.94
C ASN A 69 9.82 -30.11 2.44
N GLY A 70 9.08 -29.21 3.10
CA GLY A 70 9.31 -28.79 4.48
C GLY A 70 8.08 -28.06 5.04
N LEU A 71 8.25 -27.38 6.17
CA LEU A 71 7.18 -26.64 6.82
C LEU A 71 6.62 -25.54 5.90
N GLU A 72 5.30 -25.54 5.69
CA GLU A 72 4.59 -24.52 4.93
C GLU A 72 3.33 -24.06 5.67
N ARG A 73 2.91 -22.82 5.39
CA ARG A 73 1.65 -22.24 5.89
C ARG A 73 0.64 -22.10 4.75
N TYR A 74 -0.57 -22.61 4.99
CA TYR A 74 -1.75 -22.42 4.14
C TYR A 74 -2.84 -21.68 4.92
N ASP A 75 -3.67 -20.91 4.23
CA ASP A 75 -4.81 -20.21 4.84
C ASP A 75 -6.12 -20.86 4.35
N LEU A 76 -6.86 -21.48 5.28
CA LEU A 76 -8.18 -22.04 5.02
C LEU A 76 -9.23 -20.93 5.04
N MET A 77 -9.97 -20.78 3.94
CA MET A 77 -11.00 -19.75 3.76
C MET A 77 -12.35 -20.37 3.42
N ALA A 78 -13.41 -19.88 4.05
CA ALA A 78 -14.79 -20.19 3.68
C ALA A 78 -15.31 -19.16 2.67
N HIS A 79 -15.93 -19.63 1.58
CA HIS A 79 -16.53 -18.79 0.54
C HIS A 79 -18.01 -18.55 0.82
N ASP A 80 -18.31 -17.96 1.98
CA ASP A 80 -19.65 -17.51 2.37
C ASP A 80 -19.54 -16.25 3.23
N LYS A 81 -19.71 -15.10 2.58
CA LYS A 81 -19.60 -13.78 3.22
C LYS A 81 -20.80 -13.42 4.10
N THR A 82 -21.83 -14.27 4.15
CA THR A 82 -23.04 -14.05 4.95
C THR A 82 -22.99 -14.80 6.27
N SER A 83 -22.45 -16.02 6.27
CA SER A 83 -22.37 -16.85 7.48
C SER A 83 -20.99 -16.80 8.15
N PHE A 84 -19.91 -16.56 7.39
CA PHE A 84 -18.55 -16.58 7.92
C PHE A 84 -17.93 -15.18 8.04
N PRO A 85 -17.13 -14.92 9.09
CA PRO A 85 -16.30 -13.73 9.17
C PRO A 85 -15.31 -13.71 7.99
N PRO A 86 -14.94 -12.53 7.46
CA PRO A 86 -13.98 -12.38 6.36
C PRO A 86 -12.55 -12.59 6.87
N MET A 87 -12.28 -13.79 7.38
CA MET A 87 -11.04 -14.20 8.03
C MET A 87 -10.60 -15.54 7.45
N SER A 88 -9.35 -15.92 7.71
CA SER A 88 -8.80 -17.20 7.28
C SER A 88 -8.08 -17.90 8.41
N LEU A 89 -8.23 -19.22 8.52
CA LEU A 89 -7.54 -20.03 9.50
C LEU A 89 -6.19 -20.48 8.94
N SER A 90 -5.09 -19.97 9.50
CA SER A 90 -3.76 -20.43 9.11
C SER A 90 -3.53 -21.88 9.58
N LEU A 91 -2.94 -22.69 8.71
CA LEU A 91 -2.65 -24.10 8.90
C LEU A 91 -1.18 -24.35 8.57
N TRP A 92 -0.45 -24.95 9.51
CA TRP A 92 0.96 -25.33 9.35
C TRP A 92 1.07 -26.81 9.05
N VAL A 93 1.73 -27.11 7.94
CA VAL A 93 1.83 -28.47 7.39
C VAL A 93 3.28 -28.81 7.11
N ASN A 94 3.63 -30.08 7.34
CA ASN A 94 4.87 -30.70 6.88
C ASN A 94 4.55 -31.74 5.79
N PRO A 95 5.52 -32.19 4.98
CA PRO A 95 5.37 -33.40 4.16
C PRO A 95 4.82 -34.56 5.03
N GLY A 96 3.81 -35.25 4.52
CA GLY A 96 3.20 -36.41 5.22
C GLY A 96 2.27 -36.08 6.40
N SER A 97 2.20 -34.82 6.86
CA SER A 97 1.40 -34.44 8.03
C SER A 97 -0.11 -34.59 7.80
N ARG A 98 -0.86 -34.79 8.91
CA ARG A 98 -2.31 -34.88 8.89
C ARG A 98 -2.92 -33.92 9.90
N LEU A 99 -3.84 -33.08 9.43
CA LEU A 99 -4.56 -32.11 10.24
C LEU A 99 -6.05 -32.46 10.26
N LEU A 100 -6.65 -32.41 11.45
CA LEU A 100 -8.10 -32.53 11.63
C LEU A 100 -8.66 -31.21 12.19
N VAL A 101 -9.44 -30.52 11.38
CA VAL A 101 -10.11 -29.26 11.70
C VAL A 101 -11.53 -29.55 12.17
N GLN A 102 -11.86 -29.18 13.41
CA GLN A 102 -13.15 -29.42 14.03
C GLN A 102 -13.80 -28.12 14.49
N GLY A 103 -15.06 -27.92 14.11
CA GLY A 103 -15.81 -26.70 14.42
C GLY A 103 -17.31 -26.96 14.54
N GLU A 104 -18.00 -26.13 15.32
CA GLU A 104 -19.45 -26.26 15.57
C GLU A 104 -20.23 -24.97 15.27
N ASN A 105 -19.53 -23.95 14.78
CA ASN A 105 -20.05 -22.62 14.48
C ASN A 105 -19.19 -21.99 13.36
N PRO A 106 -19.60 -20.88 12.72
CA PRO A 106 -18.85 -20.30 11.61
C PRO A 106 -17.62 -19.46 12.04
N TYR A 107 -17.34 -19.35 13.34
CA TYR A 107 -16.24 -18.56 13.88
C TYR A 107 -14.94 -19.36 13.84
N ILE A 108 -14.27 -19.34 12.69
CA ILE A 108 -13.10 -20.17 12.37
C ILE A 108 -11.94 -20.07 13.38
N TYR A 109 -11.78 -18.95 14.09
CA TYR A 109 -10.75 -18.84 15.14
C TYR A 109 -11.11 -19.55 16.47
N SER A 110 -12.31 -20.12 16.56
CA SER A 110 -12.74 -20.94 17.70
C SER A 110 -12.59 -22.44 17.46
N TRP A 111 -12.23 -22.83 16.23
CA TRP A 111 -12.10 -24.21 15.81
C TRP A 111 -10.86 -24.86 16.43
N LYS A 112 -10.94 -26.18 16.58
CA LYS A 112 -9.83 -27.00 17.04
C LYS A 112 -9.12 -27.59 15.83
N VAL A 113 -7.81 -27.46 15.77
CA VAL A 113 -6.98 -28.13 14.76
C VAL A 113 -6.06 -29.12 15.48
N GLU A 114 -6.33 -30.41 15.29
CA GLU A 114 -5.45 -31.48 15.75
C GLU A 114 -4.37 -31.74 14.70
N SER A 115 -3.11 -31.84 15.13
CA SER A 115 -1.96 -32.05 14.25
C SER A 115 -0.75 -32.57 15.03
N ASP A 116 0.13 -33.29 14.35
CA ASP A 116 1.46 -33.67 14.83
C ASP A 116 2.54 -32.60 14.55
N VAL A 117 2.21 -31.57 13.77
CA VAL A 117 3.09 -30.43 13.48
C VAL A 117 3.21 -29.52 14.70
N LYS A 118 4.43 -29.33 15.22
CA LYS A 118 4.70 -28.56 16.45
C LYS A 118 4.23 -27.11 16.37
N GLU A 119 4.41 -26.49 15.21
CA GLU A 119 3.95 -25.13 14.92
C GLU A 119 2.43 -25.06 14.97
N GLN A 120 1.73 -26.01 14.35
CA GLN A 120 0.27 -26.08 14.42
C GLN A 120 -0.24 -26.28 15.85
N GLN A 121 0.45 -27.11 16.65
CA GLN A 121 0.13 -27.29 18.07
C GLN A 121 0.30 -26.00 18.86
N PHE A 122 1.38 -25.24 18.62
CA PHE A 122 1.58 -23.95 19.26
C PHE A 122 0.53 -22.91 18.83
N GLN A 123 0.18 -22.85 17.54
CA GLN A 123 -0.91 -22.00 17.07
C GLN A 123 -2.25 -22.38 17.75
N GLN A 124 -2.54 -23.67 17.89
CA GLN A 124 -3.73 -24.13 18.59
C GLN A 124 -3.74 -23.69 20.07
N GLN A 125 -2.60 -23.71 20.75
CA GLN A 125 -2.48 -23.22 22.13
C GLN A 125 -2.78 -21.72 22.23
N LEU A 126 -2.22 -20.91 21.32
CA LEU A 126 -2.48 -19.47 21.26
C LEU A 126 -3.97 -19.18 21.04
N MET A 127 -4.59 -19.85 20.07
CA MET A 127 -6.01 -19.65 19.76
C MET A 127 -6.91 -20.11 20.92
N GLN A 128 -6.58 -21.23 21.56
CA GLN A 128 -7.36 -21.76 22.67
C GLN A 128 -7.30 -20.86 23.92
N ALA A 129 -6.17 -20.20 24.17
CA ALA A 129 -6.00 -19.29 25.30
C ALA A 129 -6.93 -18.05 25.24
N SER A 130 -7.43 -17.72 24.05
CA SER A 130 -8.38 -16.61 23.85
C SER A 130 -9.61 -17.04 23.04
N ARG A 131 -10.03 -18.31 23.18
CA ARG A 131 -11.10 -18.88 22.36
C ARG A 131 -12.40 -18.08 22.43
N LYS A 132 -12.82 -17.66 23.64
CA LYS A 132 -14.07 -16.93 23.85
C LYS A 132 -14.00 -15.51 23.29
N GLU A 133 -12.86 -14.85 23.49
CA GLU A 133 -12.57 -13.52 22.95
C GLU A 133 -12.57 -13.56 21.42
N TRP A 134 -12.02 -14.62 20.81
CA TRP A 134 -12.06 -14.82 19.37
C TRP A 134 -13.46 -15.08 18.82
N GLU A 135 -14.30 -15.86 19.51
CA GLU A 135 -15.70 -16.06 19.13
C GLU A 135 -16.45 -14.71 19.12
N GLU A 136 -16.31 -13.93 20.19
CA GLU A 136 -16.95 -12.63 20.32
C GLU A 136 -16.42 -11.61 19.30
N PHE A 137 -15.09 -11.57 19.10
CA PHE A 137 -14.46 -10.69 18.12
C PHE A 137 -14.98 -10.95 16.70
N GLN A 138 -15.10 -12.22 16.30
CA GLN A 138 -15.63 -12.62 15.01
C GLN A 138 -17.13 -12.28 14.88
N ARG A 139 -17.91 -12.49 15.94
CA ARG A 139 -19.34 -12.10 15.98
C ARG A 139 -19.52 -10.59 15.78
N LEU A 140 -18.75 -9.76 16.49
CA LEU A 140 -18.81 -8.30 16.35
C LEU A 140 -18.29 -7.85 14.98
N SER A 141 -17.25 -8.50 14.45
CA SER A 141 -16.73 -8.24 13.11
C SER A 141 -17.78 -8.50 12.02
N MET A 142 -18.58 -9.56 12.18
CA MET A 142 -19.71 -9.85 11.29
C MET A 142 -20.79 -8.76 11.35
N GLN A 143 -21.16 -8.32 12.56
CA GLN A 143 -22.12 -7.22 12.72
C GLN A 143 -21.62 -5.93 12.06
N LYS A 144 -20.33 -5.62 12.22
CA LYS A 144 -19.69 -4.47 11.58
C LYS A 144 -19.75 -4.59 10.05
N PHE A 145 -19.40 -5.76 9.50
CA PHE A 145 -19.40 -5.98 8.05
C PHE A 145 -20.81 -5.85 7.47
N GLU A 146 -21.81 -6.39 8.16
CA GLU A 146 -23.22 -6.29 7.77
C GLU A 146 -23.73 -4.84 7.76
N LEU A 147 -23.40 -4.05 8.80
CA LEU A 147 -23.73 -2.62 8.84
C LEU A 147 -23.10 -1.86 7.68
N MET A 148 -21.82 -2.11 7.39
CA MET A 148 -21.12 -1.48 6.27
C MET A 148 -21.73 -1.87 4.92
N ARG A 149 -22.09 -3.14 4.75
CA ARG A 149 -22.76 -3.65 3.54
C ARG A 149 -24.13 -3.00 3.35
N SER A 150 -24.94 -2.92 4.41
CA SER A 150 -26.25 -2.26 4.38
C SER A 150 -26.13 -0.76 4.03
N ALA A 151 -25.16 -0.06 4.62
CA ALA A 151 -24.90 1.34 4.31
C ALA A 151 -24.45 1.57 2.86
N ALA A 152 -23.65 0.66 2.30
CA ALA A 152 -23.24 0.70 0.89
C ALA A 152 -24.43 0.45 -0.07
N GLN A 153 -25.47 -0.27 0.38
CA GLN A 153 -26.68 -0.60 -0.39
C GLN A 153 -27.82 0.41 -0.20
N GLY A 154 -27.53 1.63 0.22
CA GLY A 154 -28.52 2.71 0.37
C GLY A 154 -29.07 2.90 1.78
N GLY A 155 -28.52 2.23 2.78
CA GLY A 155 -28.84 2.47 4.19
C GLY A 155 -28.33 3.82 4.72
N ASN A 156 -28.75 4.20 5.94
CA ASN A 156 -28.30 5.43 6.60
C ASN A 156 -26.81 5.35 6.98
N LYS A 157 -25.97 6.03 6.20
CA LYS A 157 -24.50 6.01 6.35
C LYS A 157 -24.00 6.60 7.67
N GLU A 158 -24.66 7.63 8.18
CA GLU A 158 -24.25 8.31 9.42
C GLU A 158 -24.52 7.43 10.65
N GLN A 159 -25.72 6.85 10.73
CA GLN A 159 -26.06 5.92 11.80
C GLN A 159 -25.20 4.66 11.75
N ALA A 160 -24.93 4.14 10.55
CA ALA A 160 -24.04 3.01 10.36
C ALA A 160 -22.63 3.33 10.88
N ARG A 161 -22.09 4.53 10.57
CA ARG A 161 -20.78 4.97 11.04
C ARG A 161 -20.69 5.00 12.57
N ALA A 162 -21.63 5.63 13.27
CA ALA A 162 -21.62 5.69 14.72
C ALA A 162 -21.66 4.30 15.39
N LYS A 163 -22.47 3.38 14.84
CA LYS A 163 -22.51 1.99 15.33
C LYS A 163 -21.21 1.24 15.05
N VAL A 164 -20.63 1.44 13.87
CA VAL A 164 -19.34 0.85 13.49
C VAL A 164 -18.23 1.33 14.42
N ASP A 165 -18.21 2.61 14.79
CA ASP A 165 -17.22 3.15 15.73
C ASP A 165 -17.38 2.52 17.13
N SER A 166 -18.61 2.33 17.60
CA SER A 166 -18.87 1.64 18.87
C SER A 166 -18.42 0.16 18.84
N LEU A 167 -18.73 -0.56 17.76
CA LEU A 167 -18.28 -1.94 17.57
C LEU A 167 -16.75 -2.01 17.47
N GLN A 168 -16.12 -1.02 16.84
CA GLN A 168 -14.67 -0.95 16.71
C GLN A 168 -14.00 -0.89 18.09
N GLN A 169 -14.49 -0.05 19.01
CA GLN A 169 -13.96 0.04 20.37
C GLN A 169 -14.05 -1.29 21.13
N LEU A 170 -15.15 -2.03 20.96
CA LEU A 170 -15.30 -3.35 21.56
C LEU A 170 -14.32 -4.37 20.97
N THR A 171 -14.16 -4.37 19.65
CA THR A 171 -13.19 -5.26 18.98
C THR A 171 -11.75 -4.91 19.32
N ASP A 172 -11.42 -3.64 19.52
CA ASP A 172 -10.08 -3.20 19.94
C ASP A 172 -9.77 -3.72 21.34
N LYS A 173 -10.72 -3.62 22.27
CA LYS A 173 -10.56 -4.17 23.62
C LYS A 173 -10.37 -5.69 23.62
N LEU A 174 -11.13 -6.42 22.81
CA LEU A 174 -10.95 -7.87 22.67
C LEU A 174 -9.59 -8.21 22.07
N SER A 175 -9.15 -7.46 21.04
CA SER A 175 -7.83 -7.60 20.43
C SER A 175 -6.70 -7.39 21.44
N ASP A 176 -6.86 -6.43 22.36
CA ASP A 176 -5.91 -6.19 23.45
C ASP A 176 -5.85 -7.36 24.44
N GLN A 177 -7.00 -7.92 24.82
CA GLN A 177 -7.06 -9.12 25.68
C GLN A 177 -6.40 -10.35 25.01
N ILE A 178 -6.71 -10.57 23.73
CA ILE A 178 -6.10 -11.64 22.91
C ILE A 178 -4.57 -11.47 22.87
N THR A 179 -4.11 -10.23 22.63
CA THR A 179 -2.69 -9.89 22.59
C THR A 179 -2.01 -10.18 23.92
N GLN A 180 -2.64 -9.85 25.06
CA GLN A 180 -2.09 -10.15 26.38
C GLN A 180 -1.90 -11.65 26.62
N HIS A 181 -2.89 -12.48 26.30
CA HIS A 181 -2.78 -13.93 26.44
C HIS A 181 -1.68 -14.48 25.51
N THR A 182 -1.61 -13.96 24.28
CA THR A 182 -0.58 -14.32 23.30
C THR A 182 0.82 -14.01 23.81
N ILE A 183 1.06 -12.79 24.32
CA ILE A 183 2.34 -12.39 24.90
C ILE A 183 2.71 -13.29 26.08
N ALA A 184 1.77 -13.60 26.98
CA ALA A 184 2.02 -14.43 28.16
C ALA A 184 2.52 -15.83 27.79
N LEU A 185 1.94 -16.44 26.75
CA LEU A 185 2.38 -17.72 26.21
C LEU A 185 3.72 -17.59 25.48
N MET A 186 3.86 -16.59 24.63
CA MET A 186 5.09 -16.35 23.86
C MET A 186 6.30 -16.17 24.77
N LYS A 187 6.18 -15.49 25.93
CA LYS A 187 7.26 -15.32 26.92
C LYS A 187 7.77 -16.65 27.50
N GLN A 188 6.96 -17.69 27.50
CA GLN A 188 7.28 -19.01 28.08
C GLN A 188 7.61 -20.08 27.04
N SER A 189 7.38 -19.79 25.77
CA SER A 189 7.60 -20.72 24.66
C SER A 189 8.91 -20.46 23.91
N PRO A 190 9.53 -21.49 23.31
CA PRO A 190 10.64 -21.31 22.38
C PRO A 190 10.17 -20.58 21.11
N VAL A 191 11.10 -19.86 20.46
CA VAL A 191 10.84 -19.22 19.16
C VAL A 191 10.70 -20.30 18.08
N ASN A 192 9.61 -20.23 17.32
CA ASN A 192 9.32 -21.05 16.14
C ASN A 192 8.63 -20.18 15.07
N ALA A 193 8.25 -20.76 13.92
CA ALA A 193 7.68 -19.99 12.81
C ALA A 193 6.35 -19.27 13.17
N VAL A 194 5.47 -19.92 13.94
CA VAL A 194 4.23 -19.29 14.43
C VAL A 194 4.54 -18.14 15.38
N TRP A 195 5.49 -18.34 16.29
CA TRP A 195 5.93 -17.31 17.22
C TRP A 195 6.46 -16.08 16.46
N MET A 196 7.24 -16.29 15.38
CA MET A 196 7.76 -15.21 14.53
C MET A 196 6.63 -14.46 13.82
N ASP A 197 5.62 -15.17 13.30
CA ASP A 197 4.42 -14.59 12.69
C ASP A 197 3.62 -13.72 13.67
N GLU A 198 3.47 -14.18 14.93
CA GLU A 198 2.82 -13.41 16.00
C GLU A 198 3.62 -12.15 16.33
N LEU A 199 4.94 -12.27 16.52
CA LEU A 199 5.81 -11.13 16.78
C LEU A 199 5.72 -10.10 15.65
N TYR A 200 5.78 -10.57 14.40
CA TYR A 200 5.59 -9.73 13.22
C TYR A 200 4.26 -8.98 13.24
N ARG A 201 3.15 -9.66 13.55
CA ARG A 201 1.83 -9.02 13.63
C ARG A 201 1.79 -7.95 14.71
N MET A 202 2.36 -8.22 15.89
CA MET A 202 2.44 -7.23 16.96
C MET A 202 3.36 -6.05 16.59
N GLY A 203 4.47 -6.30 15.89
CA GLY A 203 5.31 -5.25 15.32
C GLY A 203 4.53 -4.37 14.33
N MET A 204 3.70 -4.95 13.46
CA MET A 204 2.84 -4.16 12.58
C MET A 204 1.80 -3.33 13.37
N SER A 205 1.29 -3.86 14.48
CA SER A 205 0.44 -3.07 15.40
C SER A 205 1.20 -1.89 16.02
N VAL A 206 2.46 -2.07 16.46
CA VAL A 206 3.34 -0.96 16.90
C VAL A 206 3.47 0.10 15.80
N LYS A 207 3.63 -0.33 14.54
CA LYS A 207 3.82 0.59 13.40
C LYS A 207 2.55 1.37 13.03
N PHE A 208 1.39 0.74 13.05
CA PHE A 208 0.17 1.28 12.43
C PHE A 208 -0.92 1.69 13.42
N ARG A 209 -0.92 1.19 14.66
CA ARG A 209 -1.91 1.57 15.69
C ARG A 209 -1.31 2.61 16.62
N LYS A 210 -1.82 3.84 16.55
CA LYS A 210 -1.32 5.03 17.24
C LYS A 210 -1.12 4.83 18.75
N ASP A 211 -2.03 4.13 19.41
CA ASP A 211 -2.06 3.95 20.87
C ASP A 211 -1.89 2.48 21.27
N TYR A 212 -1.03 1.73 20.58
CA TYR A 212 -0.79 0.32 20.89
C TYR A 212 0.00 0.16 22.21
N PRO A 213 -0.58 -0.44 23.27
CA PRO A 213 0.00 -0.39 24.61
C PRO A 213 1.15 -1.39 24.83
N TYR A 214 1.38 -2.32 23.90
CA TYR A 214 2.31 -3.44 24.07
C TYR A 214 3.66 -3.24 23.37
N LYS A 215 4.04 -2.00 23.04
CA LYS A 215 5.34 -1.72 22.37
C LYS A 215 6.52 -2.28 23.16
N GLU A 216 6.51 -2.14 24.49
CA GLU A 216 7.56 -2.64 25.37
C GLU A 216 7.62 -4.18 25.39
N ASP A 217 6.47 -4.85 25.44
CA ASP A 217 6.42 -6.32 25.34
C ASP A 217 6.96 -6.80 23.99
N VAL A 218 6.64 -6.10 22.89
CA VAL A 218 7.18 -6.42 21.56
C VAL A 218 8.70 -6.27 21.53
N GLN A 219 9.27 -5.24 22.17
CA GLN A 219 10.72 -5.09 22.30
C GLN A 219 11.33 -6.26 23.08
N GLN A 220 10.76 -6.61 24.24
CA GLN A 220 11.25 -7.73 25.06
C GLN A 220 11.18 -9.08 24.33
N LEU A 221 10.12 -9.30 23.55
CA LEU A 221 10.02 -10.49 22.70
C LEU A 221 11.08 -10.45 21.59
N TYR A 222 11.23 -9.31 20.89
CA TYR A 222 12.25 -9.15 19.85
C TYR A 222 13.68 -9.40 20.35
N ASP A 223 13.99 -9.00 21.59
CA ASP A 223 15.31 -9.20 22.18
C ASP A 223 15.67 -10.68 22.40
N ARG A 224 14.67 -11.58 22.40
CA ARG A 224 14.87 -13.03 22.47
C ARG A 224 15.26 -13.66 21.13
N LEU A 225 15.17 -12.92 20.03
CA LEU A 225 15.58 -13.41 18.73
C LEU A 225 17.10 -13.59 18.66
N ASP A 226 17.53 -14.71 18.12
CA ASP A 226 18.93 -14.91 17.74
C ASP A 226 19.30 -14.08 16.48
N ALA A 227 20.58 -14.09 16.11
CA ALA A 227 21.07 -13.32 14.97
C ALA A 227 20.41 -13.75 13.64
N ALA A 228 20.21 -15.05 13.41
CA ALA A 228 19.60 -15.55 12.18
C ALA A 228 18.11 -15.16 12.09
N GLN A 229 17.40 -15.20 13.22
CA GLN A 229 16.00 -14.79 13.33
C GLN A 229 15.82 -13.28 13.12
N LYS A 230 16.78 -12.46 13.57
CA LYS A 230 16.75 -11.00 13.31
C LYS A 230 16.94 -10.65 11.84
N GLU A 231 17.65 -11.49 11.09
CA GLU A 231 17.88 -11.30 9.65
C GLU A 231 16.72 -11.80 8.78
N THR A 232 15.72 -12.50 9.33
CA THR A 232 14.52 -12.85 8.55
C THR A 232 13.70 -11.61 8.22
N PHE A 233 12.82 -11.73 7.22
CA PHE A 233 11.88 -10.68 6.85
C PHE A 233 11.06 -10.18 8.06
N GLU A 234 10.58 -11.10 8.90
CA GLU A 234 9.82 -10.81 10.12
C GLU A 234 10.68 -10.07 11.14
N GLY A 235 11.90 -10.55 11.40
CA GLY A 235 12.85 -9.90 12.32
C GLY A 235 13.13 -8.47 11.92
N LYS A 236 13.57 -8.24 10.68
CA LYS A 236 13.83 -6.91 10.12
C LYS A 236 12.57 -6.02 10.16
N SER A 237 11.39 -6.57 9.83
CA SER A 237 10.12 -5.83 9.88
C SER A 237 9.78 -5.33 11.28
N VAL A 238 10.00 -6.17 12.31
CA VAL A 238 9.72 -5.83 13.70
C VAL A 238 10.74 -4.82 14.21
N TYR A 239 12.02 -4.98 13.85
CA TYR A 239 13.05 -3.99 14.15
C TYR A 239 12.67 -2.60 13.63
N LEU A 240 12.25 -2.50 12.37
CA LEU A 240 11.83 -1.23 11.76
C LEU A 240 10.52 -0.70 12.35
N ALA A 241 9.64 -1.55 12.87
CA ALA A 241 8.46 -1.08 13.57
C ALA A 241 8.80 -0.46 14.93
N LEU A 242 9.75 -1.04 15.65
CA LEU A 242 10.25 -0.53 16.94
C LEU A 242 11.12 0.73 16.74
N ASN A 243 11.91 0.74 15.67
CA ASN A 243 12.91 1.73 15.31
C ASN A 243 12.66 2.25 13.88
N PRO A 244 11.61 3.08 13.67
CA PRO A 244 11.24 3.54 12.34
C PRO A 244 12.38 4.36 11.70
N PRO A 245 12.72 4.09 10.43
CA PRO A 245 13.77 4.84 9.76
C PRO A 245 13.30 6.27 9.48
N THR A 246 14.26 7.19 9.30
CA THR A 246 13.96 8.50 8.74
C THR A 246 13.47 8.32 7.30
N VAL A 247 12.26 8.79 7.05
CA VAL A 247 11.65 8.76 5.71
C VAL A 247 12.13 9.97 4.92
N VAL A 248 12.61 9.73 3.69
CA VAL A 248 13.04 10.77 2.76
C VAL A 248 11.84 11.63 2.34
N LYS A 249 12.02 12.95 2.36
CA LYS A 249 11.00 13.92 1.95
C LYS A 249 11.39 14.64 0.65
N VAL A 250 10.40 15.25 0.02
CA VAL A 250 10.64 16.17 -1.11
C VAL A 250 11.64 17.26 -0.71
N GLY A 251 12.65 17.47 -1.56
CA GLY A 251 13.76 18.39 -1.35
C GLY A 251 15.00 17.78 -0.69
N GLU A 252 14.90 16.58 -0.11
CA GLU A 252 16.02 15.87 0.51
C GLU A 252 16.75 14.97 -0.51
N GLU A 253 17.97 14.55 -0.16
CA GLU A 253 18.72 13.57 -0.94
C GLU A 253 17.97 12.23 -0.99
N ALA A 254 17.91 11.64 -2.17
CA ALA A 254 17.32 10.33 -2.40
C ALA A 254 18.00 9.25 -1.55
N ALA A 255 17.20 8.31 -1.01
CA ALA A 255 17.72 7.12 -0.38
C ALA A 255 18.20 6.14 -1.46
N ASP A 256 19.47 5.75 -1.39
CA ASP A 256 20.08 4.79 -2.32
C ASP A 256 20.50 3.51 -1.59
N ALA A 257 20.55 2.39 -2.31
CA ALA A 257 20.94 1.07 -1.81
C ALA A 257 21.45 0.20 -2.96
N ASP A 258 22.12 -0.91 -2.62
CA ASP A 258 22.42 -1.95 -3.60
C ASP A 258 21.10 -2.58 -4.08
N MET A 259 20.87 -2.53 -5.39
CA MET A 259 19.77 -3.19 -6.06
C MET A 259 20.33 -4.15 -7.10
N TYR A 260 19.61 -5.22 -7.37
CA TYR A 260 20.04 -6.27 -8.30
C TYR A 260 19.18 -6.22 -9.55
N ASP A 261 19.77 -6.51 -10.71
CA ASP A 261 19.04 -6.92 -11.91
C ASP A 261 18.82 -8.46 -11.93
N LEU A 262 18.13 -8.97 -12.97
CA LEU A 262 17.76 -10.39 -13.05
C LEU A 262 18.99 -11.29 -13.22
N GLU A 263 20.04 -10.76 -13.83
CA GLU A 263 21.36 -11.35 -14.01
C GLU A 263 22.18 -11.35 -12.70
N GLY A 264 21.73 -10.63 -11.67
CA GLY A 264 22.38 -10.53 -10.37
C GLY A 264 23.47 -9.45 -10.31
N LYS A 265 23.59 -8.59 -11.32
CA LYS A 265 24.47 -7.43 -11.29
C LYS A 265 23.92 -6.38 -10.32
N VAL A 266 24.82 -5.80 -9.55
CA VAL A 266 24.50 -4.75 -8.58
C VAL A 266 24.46 -3.40 -9.27
N HIS A 267 23.44 -2.62 -8.90
CA HIS A 267 23.14 -1.27 -9.36
C HIS A 267 22.81 -0.33 -8.21
N ARG A 268 23.00 0.97 -8.44
CA ARG A 268 22.61 2.06 -7.53
C ARG A 268 21.97 3.21 -8.28
N LEU A 269 21.07 3.96 -7.63
CA LEU A 269 20.46 5.16 -8.21
C LEU A 269 21.51 6.22 -8.57
N ALA A 270 22.60 6.29 -7.80
CA ALA A 270 23.72 7.20 -8.06
C ALA A 270 24.36 7.05 -9.45
N GLU A 271 24.20 5.89 -10.11
CA GLU A 271 24.65 5.66 -11.50
C GLU A 271 24.00 6.60 -12.50
N PHE A 272 22.81 7.13 -12.17
CA PHE A 272 22.04 8.00 -13.05
C PHE A 272 22.15 9.49 -12.70
N ARG A 273 23.09 9.90 -11.83
CA ARG A 273 23.35 11.34 -11.57
C ARG A 273 23.57 12.09 -12.88
N GLY A 274 22.96 13.26 -13.00
CA GLY A 274 22.90 14.04 -14.24
C GLY A 274 21.63 13.82 -15.07
N LYS A 275 20.83 12.79 -14.75
CA LYS A 275 19.48 12.58 -15.29
C LYS A 275 18.46 12.56 -14.16
N TYR A 276 17.20 12.84 -14.49
CA TYR A 276 16.10 12.53 -13.60
C TYR A 276 15.98 11.01 -13.42
N ILE A 277 15.42 10.58 -12.29
CA ILE A 277 15.09 9.16 -12.06
C ILE A 277 13.63 9.09 -11.65
N LEU A 278 12.84 8.26 -12.34
CA LEU A 278 11.51 7.87 -11.92
C LEU A 278 11.60 6.48 -11.26
N LEU A 279 11.55 6.46 -9.94
CA LEU A 279 11.51 5.23 -9.15
C LEU A 279 10.06 4.79 -8.95
N ASP A 280 9.71 3.59 -9.42
CA ASP A 280 8.39 2.96 -9.36
C ASP A 280 8.44 1.75 -8.41
N PHE A 281 7.71 1.82 -7.30
CA PHE A 281 7.57 0.74 -6.34
C PHE A 281 6.35 -0.11 -6.69
N TRP A 282 6.56 -1.39 -6.99
CA TRP A 282 5.51 -2.25 -7.56
C TRP A 282 5.48 -3.69 -7.02
N SER A 283 4.43 -4.43 -7.37
CA SER A 283 4.25 -5.86 -7.06
C SER A 283 3.52 -6.57 -8.20
N ARG A 284 3.78 -7.87 -8.38
CA ARG A 284 3.09 -8.72 -9.37
C ARG A 284 1.60 -8.91 -9.05
N GLY A 285 1.20 -8.79 -7.78
CA GLY A 285 -0.19 -8.90 -7.34
C GLY A 285 -0.98 -7.58 -7.38
N CYS A 286 -0.36 -6.48 -7.81
CA CYS A 286 -0.94 -5.14 -7.78
C CYS A 286 -1.52 -4.76 -9.16
N GLY A 287 -2.85 -4.87 -9.32
CA GLY A 287 -3.53 -4.52 -10.58
C GLY A 287 -3.18 -3.12 -11.10
N PRO A 288 -3.29 -2.05 -10.29
CA PRO A 288 -2.90 -0.70 -10.70
C PRO A 288 -1.43 -0.55 -11.09
N CYS A 289 -0.52 -1.32 -10.50
CA CYS A 289 0.89 -1.34 -10.88
C CYS A 289 1.08 -1.93 -12.28
N ILE A 290 0.36 -3.01 -12.61
CA ILE A 290 0.42 -3.59 -13.96
C ILE A 290 -0.17 -2.61 -14.99
N MET A 291 -1.23 -1.88 -14.63
CA MET A 291 -1.83 -0.88 -15.51
C MET A 291 -0.91 0.33 -15.80
N SER A 292 0.08 0.65 -14.94
CA SER A 292 1.02 1.75 -15.16
C SER A 292 2.19 1.39 -16.07
N GLN A 293 2.53 0.10 -16.21
CA GLN A 293 3.69 -0.36 -16.98
C GLN A 293 3.71 0.11 -18.45
N PRO A 294 2.59 0.12 -19.21
CA PRO A 294 2.60 0.66 -20.57
C PRO A 294 3.02 2.15 -20.61
N GLU A 295 2.56 2.95 -19.65
CA GLU A 295 2.89 4.37 -19.58
C GLU A 295 4.34 4.60 -19.09
N LEU A 296 4.83 3.76 -18.18
CA LEU A 296 6.25 3.74 -17.78
C LEU A 296 7.17 3.44 -18.96
N LYS A 297 6.80 2.49 -19.82
CA LYS A 297 7.53 2.19 -21.07
C LYS A 297 7.60 3.43 -21.97
N GLU A 298 6.46 4.05 -22.23
CA GLU A 298 6.39 5.25 -23.07
C GLU A 298 7.21 6.41 -22.48
N ILE A 299 7.21 6.59 -21.16
CA ILE A 299 8.02 7.60 -20.47
C ILE A 299 9.51 7.28 -20.62
N SER A 300 9.91 6.03 -20.39
CA SER A 300 11.30 5.59 -20.56
C SER A 300 11.81 5.86 -21.98
N GLU A 301 10.99 5.60 -23.00
CA GLU A 301 11.35 5.85 -24.40
C GLU A 301 11.38 7.35 -24.74
N MET A 302 10.38 8.11 -24.29
CA MET A 302 10.23 9.54 -24.57
C MET A 302 11.31 10.40 -23.92
N TYR A 303 11.73 10.03 -22.70
CA TYR A 303 12.67 10.81 -21.90
C TYR A 303 14.04 10.14 -21.71
N LYS A 304 14.38 9.11 -22.48
CA LYS A 304 15.64 8.34 -22.35
C LYS A 304 16.93 9.17 -22.20
N ASP A 305 16.97 10.37 -22.79
CA ASP A 305 18.17 11.24 -22.75
C ASP A 305 18.24 12.06 -21.44
N SER A 306 17.11 12.27 -20.76
CA SER A 306 16.98 13.14 -19.58
C SER A 306 16.42 12.47 -18.32
N LEU A 307 15.87 11.26 -18.44
CA LEU A 307 15.25 10.50 -17.36
C LEU A 307 15.50 8.99 -17.52
N GLU A 308 15.78 8.33 -16.40
CA GLU A 308 15.83 6.87 -16.28
C GLU A 308 14.64 6.38 -15.45
N VAL A 309 14.02 5.28 -15.87
CA VAL A 309 12.95 4.63 -15.12
C VAL A 309 13.52 3.42 -14.41
N VAL A 310 13.26 3.31 -13.11
CA VAL A 310 13.64 2.17 -12.26
C VAL A 310 12.38 1.62 -11.60
N SER A 311 11.96 0.42 -11.98
CA SER A 311 10.87 -0.30 -11.31
C SER A 311 11.47 -1.24 -10.25
N LEU A 312 11.27 -0.90 -8.98
CA LEU A 312 11.71 -1.67 -7.82
C LEU A 312 10.60 -2.60 -7.35
N SER A 313 10.85 -3.91 -7.36
CA SER A 313 9.88 -4.91 -6.93
C SER A 313 9.90 -5.13 -5.41
N ILE A 314 8.73 -5.26 -4.78
CA ILE A 314 8.59 -5.64 -3.36
C ILE A 314 8.79 -7.16 -3.13
N GLU A 315 8.78 -7.96 -4.19
CA GLU A 315 8.81 -9.41 -4.05
C GLU A 315 10.19 -9.88 -3.56
N ASN A 316 10.26 -11.06 -2.94
CA ASN A 316 11.54 -11.74 -2.77
C ASN A 316 12.14 -12.16 -4.13
N ARG A 317 13.39 -12.63 -4.15
CA ARG A 317 14.11 -13.04 -5.36
C ARG A 317 13.27 -13.93 -6.29
N LYS A 318 12.71 -15.03 -5.75
CA LYS A 318 11.93 -16.01 -6.54
C LYS A 318 10.67 -15.36 -7.13
N GLY A 319 9.90 -14.64 -6.31
CA GLY A 319 8.66 -14.00 -6.74
C GLY A 319 8.89 -12.94 -7.80
N TRP A 320 10.00 -12.20 -7.70
CA TRP A 320 10.42 -11.19 -8.67
C TRP A 320 10.86 -11.79 -10.01
N GLU A 321 11.63 -12.88 -10.00
CA GLU A 321 11.98 -13.60 -11.23
C GLU A 321 10.73 -14.13 -11.96
N GLU A 322 9.77 -14.69 -11.21
CA GLU A 322 8.51 -15.15 -11.78
C GLU A 322 7.66 -14.00 -12.34
N ALA A 323 7.59 -12.88 -11.62
CA ALA A 323 6.93 -11.66 -12.08
C ALA A 323 7.53 -11.15 -13.39
N SER A 324 8.85 -11.17 -13.49
CA SER A 324 9.59 -10.64 -14.65
C SER A 324 9.43 -11.48 -15.91
N LYS A 325 9.07 -12.77 -15.78
CA LYS A 325 8.69 -13.62 -16.93
C LYS A 325 7.34 -13.24 -17.53
N SER A 326 6.42 -12.70 -16.72
CA SER A 326 5.06 -12.34 -17.13
C SER A 326 4.91 -10.87 -17.51
N HIS A 327 5.81 -10.01 -17.01
CA HIS A 327 5.78 -8.56 -17.18
C HIS A 327 7.14 -8.09 -17.69
N VAL A 328 7.39 -8.27 -18.99
CA VAL A 328 8.68 -7.92 -19.59
C VAL A 328 8.83 -6.40 -19.60
N MET A 329 9.68 -5.90 -18.70
CA MET A 329 10.08 -4.50 -18.63
C MET A 329 11.32 -4.29 -19.49
N THR A 330 11.26 -3.32 -20.40
CA THR A 330 12.40 -2.96 -21.28
C THR A 330 13.29 -1.86 -20.68
N TRP A 331 12.98 -1.40 -19.47
CA TRP A 331 13.74 -0.45 -18.67
C TRP A 331 14.32 -1.16 -17.44
N ASN A 332 14.92 -0.41 -16.50
CA ASN A 332 15.54 -0.99 -15.30
C ASN A 332 14.47 -1.64 -14.40
N ASN A 333 14.44 -2.97 -14.38
CA ASN A 333 13.64 -3.77 -13.46
C ASN A 333 14.59 -4.33 -12.41
N TRP A 334 14.49 -3.84 -11.18
CA TRP A 334 15.45 -4.11 -10.10
C TRP A 334 14.76 -4.55 -8.81
N ASN A 335 15.54 -5.06 -7.87
CA ASN A 335 15.10 -5.50 -6.54
C ASN A 335 16.19 -5.27 -5.50
N ASP A 336 15.87 -4.74 -4.32
CA ASP A 336 16.85 -4.52 -3.24
C ASP A 336 17.02 -5.76 -2.32
N LEU A 337 16.24 -6.81 -2.57
CA LEU A 337 16.16 -8.07 -1.82
C LEU A 337 15.82 -7.89 -0.34
N GLU A 338 15.27 -6.72 0.02
CA GLU A 338 14.83 -6.38 1.37
C GLU A 338 13.30 -6.25 1.45
N GLU A 339 12.60 -6.54 0.36
CA GLU A 339 11.14 -6.46 0.24
C GLU A 339 10.62 -5.10 0.74
N LYS A 340 9.78 -5.07 1.77
CA LYS A 340 9.26 -3.83 2.36
C LYS A 340 10.22 -3.16 3.37
N ASN A 341 11.31 -3.83 3.75
CA ASN A 341 12.22 -3.39 4.81
C ASN A 341 13.37 -2.51 4.27
N GLY A 342 13.64 -2.55 2.97
CA GLY A 342 14.69 -1.77 2.32
C GLY A 342 14.24 -0.37 1.90
N LEU A 343 14.38 -0.06 0.62
CA LEU A 343 14.03 1.25 0.06
C LEU A 343 12.56 1.60 0.26
N TYR A 344 11.66 0.61 0.25
CA TYR A 344 10.23 0.81 0.60
C TYR A 344 10.05 1.50 1.96
N ALA A 345 10.81 1.09 2.98
CA ALA A 345 10.73 1.69 4.31
C ALA A 345 11.35 3.10 4.33
N ARG A 346 12.48 3.32 3.64
CA ARG A 346 13.19 4.60 3.59
C ARG A 346 12.45 5.68 2.80
N TYR A 347 11.66 5.29 1.80
CA TYR A 347 10.74 6.19 1.08
C TYR A 347 9.34 6.25 1.72
N GLY A 348 9.11 5.53 2.82
CA GLY A 348 7.84 5.57 3.54
C GLY A 348 6.65 5.07 2.72
N VAL A 349 6.88 4.11 1.82
CA VAL A 349 5.85 3.57 0.92
C VAL A 349 4.76 2.85 1.73
N ARG A 350 3.51 3.28 1.57
CA ARG A 350 2.33 2.74 2.28
C ARG A 350 1.29 2.11 1.37
N GLY A 351 1.35 2.40 0.08
CA GLY A 351 0.47 1.85 -0.95
C GLY A 351 1.22 1.80 -2.27
N ILE A 352 0.85 0.88 -3.15
CA ILE A 352 1.47 0.70 -4.47
C ILE A 352 0.43 0.78 -5.60
N PRO A 353 0.78 1.28 -6.80
CA PRO A 353 2.11 1.78 -7.16
C PRO A 353 2.44 3.05 -6.38
N HIS A 354 3.73 3.25 -6.11
CA HIS A 354 4.24 4.48 -5.52
C HIS A 354 5.38 4.95 -6.39
N PHE A 355 5.37 6.23 -6.72
CA PHE A 355 6.35 6.83 -7.61
C PHE A 355 7.12 7.90 -6.87
N VAL A 356 8.43 7.95 -7.10
CA VAL A 356 9.31 9.00 -6.61
C VAL A 356 10.09 9.55 -7.80
N LEU A 357 9.97 10.84 -8.04
CA LEU A 357 10.78 11.55 -9.03
C LEU A 357 12.00 12.15 -8.33
N ILE A 358 13.19 11.87 -8.85
CA ILE A 358 14.48 12.33 -8.33
C ILE A 358 15.15 13.20 -9.38
N SER A 359 15.75 14.32 -8.96
CA SER A 359 16.42 15.28 -9.83
C SER A 359 17.80 14.80 -10.28
N PRO A 360 18.40 15.41 -11.32
CA PRO A 360 19.78 15.17 -11.74
C PRO A 360 20.83 15.26 -10.63
N GLU A 361 20.59 16.09 -9.61
CA GLU A 361 21.48 16.27 -8.46
C GLU A 361 21.34 15.16 -7.42
N GLY A 362 20.31 14.31 -7.52
CA GLY A 362 20.00 13.24 -6.58
C GLY A 362 18.97 13.61 -5.50
N LYS A 363 18.18 14.67 -5.68
CA LYS A 363 17.16 15.12 -4.70
C LYS A 363 15.76 14.68 -5.08
N VAL A 364 14.93 14.33 -4.10
CA VAL A 364 13.52 14.02 -4.35
C VAL A 364 12.77 15.27 -4.77
N VAL A 365 12.12 15.22 -5.93
CA VAL A 365 11.34 16.31 -6.54
C VAL A 365 9.85 16.16 -6.22
N ASP A 366 9.32 14.94 -6.33
CA ASP A 366 7.91 14.63 -6.09
C ASP A 366 7.79 13.16 -5.64
N SER A 367 6.73 12.82 -4.91
CA SER A 367 6.44 11.48 -4.40
C SER A 367 4.93 11.28 -4.25
N TRP A 368 4.35 10.30 -4.95
CA TRP A 368 2.90 10.06 -4.92
C TRP A 368 2.55 8.57 -5.03
N SER A 369 1.36 8.20 -4.53
CA SER A 369 0.83 6.84 -4.61
C SER A 369 -0.40 6.79 -5.52
N GLY A 370 -0.58 5.64 -6.17
CA GLY A 370 -1.70 5.34 -7.04
C GLY A 370 -1.42 5.66 -8.50
N TYR A 371 -2.29 5.15 -9.36
CA TYR A 371 -2.18 5.32 -10.80
C TYR A 371 -3.56 5.54 -11.41
N ALA A 372 -3.60 6.46 -12.37
CA ALA A 372 -4.68 6.63 -13.32
C ALA A 372 -4.07 6.88 -14.70
N LYS A 373 -4.70 6.35 -15.75
CA LYS A 373 -4.17 6.42 -17.12
C LYS A 373 -3.92 7.87 -17.54
N GLY A 374 -2.72 8.18 -18.04
CA GLY A 374 -2.31 9.51 -18.49
C GLY A 374 -1.86 10.45 -17.37
N TRP A 375 -2.13 10.11 -16.10
CA TRP A 375 -1.72 10.93 -14.97
C TRP A 375 -0.21 10.91 -14.75
N LEU A 376 0.42 9.76 -15.00
CA LEU A 376 1.86 9.59 -14.78
C LEU A 376 2.67 10.50 -15.70
N LYS A 377 2.39 10.49 -17.01
CA LYS A 377 2.99 11.39 -18.00
C LYS A 377 2.77 12.85 -17.66
N LEU A 378 1.57 13.21 -17.20
CA LEU A 378 1.25 14.59 -16.79
C LEU A 378 2.07 15.04 -15.58
N LYS A 379 2.21 14.17 -14.58
CA LYS A 379 3.08 14.43 -13.42
C LYS A 379 4.53 14.62 -13.84
N ILE A 380 5.07 13.73 -14.67
CA ILE A 380 6.45 13.84 -15.16
C ILE A 380 6.67 15.11 -15.97
N LYS A 381 5.80 15.39 -16.96
CA LYS A 381 5.84 16.61 -17.77
C LYS A 381 5.81 17.86 -16.88
N GLY A 382 4.93 17.87 -15.88
CA GLY A 382 4.77 18.98 -14.95
C GLY A 382 5.99 19.21 -14.06
N SER A 383 6.51 18.14 -13.45
CA SER A 383 7.61 18.21 -12.49
C SER A 383 8.98 18.43 -13.15
N MET A 384 9.14 18.03 -14.41
CA MET A 384 10.35 18.31 -15.22
C MET A 384 10.28 19.65 -15.98
N ALA A 385 9.12 20.32 -16.02
CA ALA A 385 9.00 21.60 -16.69
C ALA A 385 9.89 22.67 -16.01
N PRO A 386 10.59 23.53 -16.78
CA PRO A 386 11.36 24.63 -16.21
C PRO A 386 10.46 25.52 -15.35
N LYS A 387 10.84 25.72 -14.08
CA LYS A 387 10.14 26.66 -13.21
C LYS A 387 10.43 28.08 -13.69
N GLN A 388 9.39 28.77 -14.17
CA GLN A 388 9.52 30.16 -14.56
C GLN A 388 9.68 31.05 -13.32
N PRO A 389 10.61 32.02 -13.33
CA PRO A 389 10.78 32.94 -12.21
C PRO A 389 9.56 33.83 -12.07
N MET A 390 9.23 34.16 -10.83
CA MET A 390 8.24 35.20 -10.54
C MET A 390 8.69 36.53 -11.13
N ARG A 391 7.77 37.23 -11.79
CA ARG A 391 8.02 38.55 -12.38
C ARG A 391 6.87 39.48 -12.06
N ILE A 392 7.17 40.72 -11.68
CA ILE A 392 6.18 41.76 -11.41
C ILE A 392 6.27 42.83 -12.49
N GLU A 393 5.13 43.21 -13.05
CA GLU A 393 4.99 44.27 -14.04
C GLU A 393 3.89 45.24 -13.60
N TRP A 394 3.98 46.48 -14.08
CA TRP A 394 2.92 47.48 -13.94
C TRP A 394 2.34 47.76 -15.32
N LYS A 395 1.06 47.47 -15.51
CA LYS A 395 0.35 47.67 -16.77
C LYS A 395 -0.90 48.51 -16.53
N ASP A 396 -1.04 49.59 -17.29
CA ASP A 396 -2.19 50.51 -17.19
C ASP A 396 -2.48 51.01 -15.75
N GLY A 397 -1.43 51.18 -14.94
CA GLY A 397 -1.55 51.61 -13.53
C GLY A 397 -1.85 50.49 -12.53
N HIS A 398 -1.89 49.23 -12.98
CA HIS A 398 -2.23 48.05 -12.20
C HIS A 398 -1.05 47.08 -12.09
N LYS A 399 -0.96 46.38 -10.95
CA LYS A 399 0.12 45.41 -10.69
C LYS A 399 -0.24 44.07 -11.30
N VAL A 400 0.65 43.52 -12.12
CA VAL A 400 0.55 42.19 -12.71
C VAL A 400 1.72 41.34 -12.22
N VAL A 401 1.42 40.17 -11.67
CA VAL A 401 2.40 39.24 -11.12
C VAL A 401 2.32 37.95 -11.91
N HIS A 402 3.38 37.62 -12.63
CA HIS A 402 3.53 36.38 -13.38
C HIS A 402 4.23 35.32 -12.52
N HIS A 403 3.75 34.07 -12.60
CA HIS A 403 4.29 32.91 -11.90
C HIS A 403 4.59 33.18 -10.41
N PRO A 404 3.60 33.67 -9.64
CA PRO A 404 3.81 33.99 -8.23
C PRO A 404 4.33 32.78 -7.46
N ARG A 405 5.32 33.00 -6.59
CA ARG A 405 5.77 31.96 -5.66
C ARG A 405 4.68 31.69 -4.63
N LYS A 406 4.62 30.45 -4.14
CA LYS A 406 3.71 30.00 -3.07
C LYS A 406 4.50 29.32 -1.97
N LYS A 407 3.94 29.23 -0.77
CA LYS A 407 4.56 28.58 0.38
C LYS A 407 4.27 27.08 0.40
N THR A 408 3.00 26.70 0.31
CA THR A 408 2.55 25.30 0.22
C THR A 408 1.21 25.23 -0.50
N GLU A 409 0.77 24.03 -0.86
CA GLU A 409 -0.55 23.81 -1.43
C GLU A 409 -1.12 22.45 -1.02
N LYS A 410 -2.44 22.37 -1.03
CA LYS A 410 -3.21 21.14 -0.83
C LYS A 410 -3.80 20.73 -2.17
N MET A 411 -3.34 19.57 -2.66
CA MET A 411 -3.63 19.00 -3.99
C MET A 411 -3.07 19.89 -5.11
N GLU A 412 -2.02 19.40 -5.77
CA GLU A 412 -1.31 20.08 -6.86
C GLU A 412 -2.10 20.06 -8.19
N VAL A 413 -3.37 20.45 -8.14
CA VAL A 413 -4.26 20.51 -9.30
C VAL A 413 -4.24 21.89 -9.95
N LEU A 414 -4.20 22.95 -9.15
CA LEU A 414 -4.32 24.32 -9.60
C LEU A 414 -2.99 25.05 -9.48
N THR A 415 -2.56 25.69 -10.57
CA THR A 415 -1.40 26.58 -10.61
C THR A 415 -1.85 27.98 -10.98
N ILE A 416 -1.61 28.96 -10.10
CA ILE A 416 -1.82 30.37 -10.40
C ILE A 416 -0.67 30.83 -11.30
N ARG A 417 -0.93 31.05 -12.59
CA ARG A 417 0.07 31.54 -13.54
C ARG A 417 0.22 33.05 -13.51
N GLN A 418 -0.84 33.78 -13.17
CA GLN A 418 -0.81 35.23 -13.11
C GLN A 418 -1.82 35.77 -12.11
N VAL A 419 -1.46 36.87 -11.43
CA VAL A 419 -2.36 37.70 -10.62
C VAL A 419 -2.35 39.11 -11.18
N GLU A 420 -3.52 39.72 -11.34
CA GLU A 420 -3.66 41.11 -11.73
C GLU A 420 -4.52 41.85 -10.70
N LEU A 421 -3.99 42.94 -10.16
CA LEU A 421 -4.62 43.77 -9.13
C LEU A 421 -5.15 45.06 -9.74
N THR A 422 -6.46 45.10 -10.00
CA THR A 422 -7.14 46.29 -10.50
C THR A 422 -7.90 47.01 -9.38
N ASP A 423 -8.45 48.19 -9.67
CA ASP A 423 -9.24 48.96 -8.70
C ASP A 423 -10.59 48.30 -8.38
N SER A 424 -11.11 47.47 -9.30
CA SER A 424 -12.43 46.86 -9.19
C SER A 424 -12.40 45.35 -8.96
N THR A 425 -11.31 44.67 -9.32
CA THR A 425 -11.20 43.21 -9.25
C THR A 425 -9.76 42.73 -9.03
N THR A 426 -9.63 41.58 -8.38
CA THR A 426 -8.42 40.74 -8.44
C THR A 426 -8.65 39.63 -9.45
N VAL A 427 -7.78 39.50 -10.44
CA VAL A 427 -7.92 38.50 -11.51
C VAL A 427 -6.83 37.44 -11.37
N LEU A 428 -7.23 36.17 -11.27
CA LEU A 428 -6.32 35.03 -11.27
C LEU A 428 -6.43 34.28 -12.58
N ARG A 429 -5.30 34.16 -13.31
CA ARG A 429 -5.18 33.22 -14.43
C ARG A 429 -4.70 31.89 -13.89
N VAL A 430 -5.57 30.88 -13.98
CA VAL A 430 -5.37 29.57 -13.39
C VAL A 430 -5.14 28.56 -14.48
N HIS A 431 -4.16 27.70 -14.23
CA HIS A 431 -3.93 26.49 -15.00
C HIS A 431 -4.22 25.29 -14.15
N ALA A 432 -5.15 24.44 -14.60
CA ALA A 432 -5.43 23.18 -13.96
C ALA A 432 -4.75 22.04 -14.70
N ARG A 433 -4.11 21.14 -13.95
CA ARG A 433 -3.61 19.85 -14.42
C ARG A 433 -4.17 18.77 -13.53
N TYR A 434 -4.92 17.84 -14.12
CA TYR A 434 -5.52 16.72 -13.41
C TYR A 434 -5.68 15.51 -14.31
N ILE A 435 -6.18 14.40 -13.75
CA ILE A 435 -6.36 13.15 -14.48
C ILE A 435 -7.28 13.40 -15.71
N PRO A 436 -6.88 12.99 -16.93
CA PRO A 436 -7.71 13.14 -18.12
C PRO A 436 -9.09 12.50 -17.92
N ASN A 437 -10.14 13.17 -18.39
CA ASN A 437 -11.53 12.72 -18.30
C ASN A 437 -12.08 12.53 -16.86
N TYR A 438 -11.34 12.96 -15.83
CA TYR A 438 -11.88 13.14 -14.47
C TYR A 438 -12.39 14.57 -14.30
N TRP A 439 -13.22 14.80 -13.30
CA TRP A 439 -13.73 16.15 -13.02
C TRP A 439 -12.95 16.84 -11.91
N ILE A 440 -12.90 18.17 -12.01
CA ILE A 440 -12.58 19.08 -10.91
C ILE A 440 -13.80 19.98 -10.66
N ARG A 441 -13.97 20.46 -9.43
CA ARG A 441 -15.05 21.37 -9.05
C ARG A 441 -14.46 22.47 -8.19
N LEU A 442 -14.89 23.71 -8.41
CA LEU A 442 -14.63 24.83 -7.51
C LEU A 442 -15.93 25.23 -6.82
N ASP A 443 -15.91 25.33 -5.50
CA ASP A 443 -17.03 25.76 -4.68
C ASP A 443 -17.25 27.28 -4.83
N LYS A 444 -18.50 27.72 -4.89
CA LYS A 444 -18.81 29.16 -4.95
C LYS A 444 -18.32 29.94 -3.73
N ALA A 445 -18.09 29.27 -2.60
CA ALA A 445 -17.55 29.89 -1.39
C ALA A 445 -16.05 30.20 -1.50
N THR A 446 -15.39 29.85 -2.61
CA THR A 446 -13.97 30.16 -2.85
C THR A 446 -13.66 31.64 -2.60
N PHE A 447 -12.57 31.91 -1.89
CA PHE A 447 -12.14 33.27 -1.55
C PHE A 447 -10.61 33.40 -1.55
N LEU A 448 -10.15 34.65 -1.59
CA LEU A 448 -8.76 35.00 -1.30
C LEU A 448 -8.67 35.54 0.13
N MET A 449 -7.70 35.08 0.91
CA MET A 449 -7.41 35.65 2.23
C MET A 449 -6.16 36.50 2.13
N SER A 450 -6.26 37.82 2.39
CA SER A 450 -5.10 38.71 2.32
C SER A 450 -4.10 38.47 3.45
N ASP A 451 -2.91 39.08 3.34
CA ASP A 451 -1.90 39.13 4.40
C ASP A 451 -2.34 39.85 5.70
N LYS A 452 -3.55 40.41 5.72
CA LYS A 452 -4.21 41.01 6.88
C LYS A 452 -5.35 40.13 7.44
N GLY A 453 -5.54 38.92 6.91
CA GLY A 453 -6.59 37.98 7.35
C GLY A 453 -8.00 38.36 6.91
N VAL A 454 -8.15 39.21 5.88
CA VAL A 454 -9.45 39.61 5.34
C VAL A 454 -9.79 38.75 4.12
N ASN A 455 -11.02 38.26 4.05
CA ASN A 455 -11.51 37.42 2.95
C ASN A 455 -12.13 38.26 1.82
N TYR A 456 -11.78 37.90 0.59
CA TYR A 456 -12.24 38.55 -0.64
C TYR A 456 -12.93 37.48 -1.51
N PRO A 457 -14.26 37.53 -1.66
CA PRO A 457 -15.02 36.46 -2.28
C PRO A 457 -14.77 36.36 -3.79
N LEU A 458 -14.95 35.16 -4.33
CA LEU A 458 -15.08 34.93 -5.77
C LEU A 458 -16.35 35.63 -6.27
N LEU A 459 -16.19 36.42 -7.34
CA LEU A 459 -17.28 37.16 -7.98
C LEU A 459 -17.83 36.41 -9.19
N ARG A 460 -16.93 35.89 -10.04
CA ARG A 460 -17.26 35.12 -11.24
C ARG A 460 -16.05 34.36 -11.75
N SER A 461 -16.29 33.45 -12.68
CA SER A 461 -15.28 32.73 -13.46
C SER A 461 -15.46 32.97 -14.96
N GLU A 462 -14.45 32.64 -15.73
CA GLU A 462 -14.47 32.58 -17.18
C GLU A 462 -13.73 31.33 -17.65
N GLY A 463 -14.35 30.53 -18.51
CA GLY A 463 -13.80 29.25 -18.95
C GLY A 463 -13.94 28.10 -17.94
N PHE A 464 -14.67 28.29 -16.84
CA PHE A 464 -14.90 27.25 -15.82
C PHE A 464 -16.26 27.43 -15.13
N ALA A 465 -17.05 26.37 -14.97
CA ALA A 465 -18.34 26.41 -14.28
C ALA A 465 -18.16 26.20 -12.77
N ILE A 466 -18.62 27.16 -11.96
CA ILE A 466 -18.54 27.12 -10.49
C ILE A 466 -19.68 26.27 -9.93
N ASP A 467 -19.43 25.57 -8.83
CA ASP A 467 -20.33 24.60 -8.18
C ASP A 467 -20.68 23.35 -9.00
N GLU A 468 -20.10 23.19 -10.19
CA GLU A 468 -20.33 22.07 -11.08
C GLU A 468 -19.10 21.16 -11.23
N GLN A 469 -19.34 19.91 -11.64
CA GLN A 469 -18.27 19.00 -12.03
C GLN A 469 -17.83 19.34 -13.46
N VAL A 470 -16.62 19.90 -13.59
CA VAL A 470 -16.01 20.21 -14.88
C VAL A 470 -15.02 19.12 -15.24
N PHE A 471 -15.31 18.35 -16.28
CA PHE A 471 -14.46 17.26 -16.75
C PHE A 471 -13.22 17.79 -17.47
N MET A 472 -12.06 17.25 -17.13
CA MET A 472 -10.79 17.55 -17.75
C MET A 472 -10.76 17.01 -19.18
N PRO A 473 -10.21 17.78 -20.14
CA PRO A 473 -10.00 17.30 -21.50
C PRO A 473 -9.04 16.10 -21.56
N ASP A 474 -8.92 15.47 -22.73
CA ASP A 474 -7.97 14.36 -22.95
C ASP A 474 -6.51 14.74 -22.65
N SER A 475 -6.16 16.03 -22.77
CA SER A 475 -4.84 16.54 -22.38
C SER A 475 -4.62 16.52 -20.87
N GLY A 476 -5.68 16.42 -20.05
CA GLY A 476 -5.64 16.62 -18.60
C GLY A 476 -5.24 18.03 -18.17
N GLU A 477 -5.24 18.99 -19.09
CA GLU A 477 -4.79 20.38 -18.88
C GLU A 477 -5.85 21.35 -19.38
N MET A 478 -6.24 22.32 -18.55
CA MET A 478 -7.14 23.43 -18.94
C MET A 478 -6.70 24.75 -18.33
N ASP A 479 -7.08 25.86 -18.96
CA ASP A 479 -6.84 27.21 -18.48
C ASP A 479 -8.17 27.93 -18.28
N PHE A 480 -8.31 28.66 -17.18
CA PHE A 480 -9.48 29.46 -16.87
C PHE A 480 -9.11 30.67 -16.02
N THR A 481 -10.04 31.61 -15.90
CA THR A 481 -9.83 32.85 -15.15
C THR A 481 -10.85 32.97 -14.03
N LEU A 482 -10.37 33.35 -12.84
CA LEU A 482 -11.21 33.63 -11.68
C LEU A 482 -11.12 35.11 -11.33
N TYR A 483 -12.26 35.70 -11.00
CA TYR A 483 -12.40 37.11 -10.68
C TYR A 483 -12.89 37.26 -9.24
N PHE A 484 -12.11 37.90 -8.40
CA PHE A 484 -12.40 38.11 -6.98
C PHE A 484 -12.61 39.59 -6.67
N ALA A 485 -13.19 39.85 -5.49
CA ALA A 485 -13.21 41.19 -4.93
C ALA A 485 -11.78 41.78 -4.87
N PRO A 486 -11.61 43.10 -5.08
CA PRO A 486 -10.30 43.71 -5.23
C PRO A 486 -9.50 43.62 -3.93
N LEU A 487 -8.31 43.03 -4.02
CA LEU A 487 -7.34 43.06 -2.94
C LEU A 487 -6.76 44.48 -2.84
N PRO A 488 -6.43 44.95 -1.63
CA PRO A 488 -5.69 46.19 -1.44
C PRO A 488 -4.39 46.22 -2.26
N LYS A 489 -4.04 47.37 -2.85
CA LYS A 489 -2.83 47.52 -3.67
C LYS A 489 -1.53 47.20 -2.92
N ASP A 490 -1.56 47.35 -1.58
CA ASP A 490 -0.45 47.08 -0.67
C ASP A 490 -0.40 45.63 -0.18
N THR A 491 -1.33 44.75 -0.60
CA THR A 491 -1.29 43.33 -0.25
C THR A 491 0.00 42.69 -0.73
N ARG A 492 0.72 42.05 0.20
CA ARG A 492 2.04 41.43 -0.04
C ARG A 492 1.93 39.98 -0.49
N TRP A 493 0.94 39.27 0.03
CA TRP A 493 0.62 37.90 -0.31
C TRP A 493 -0.84 37.60 0.03
N PHE A 494 -1.37 36.52 -0.51
CA PHE A 494 -2.69 36.03 -0.16
C PHE A 494 -2.74 34.50 -0.20
N ASP A 495 -3.72 33.93 0.46
CA ASP A 495 -4.07 32.51 0.31
C ASP A 495 -5.27 32.38 -0.62
N PHE A 496 -5.30 31.29 -1.39
CA PHE A 496 -6.50 30.83 -2.10
C PHE A 496 -7.15 29.70 -1.29
N SER A 497 -8.45 29.77 -1.01
CA SER A 497 -9.13 28.77 -0.19
C SER A 497 -10.59 28.57 -0.58
N GLU A 498 -11.08 27.33 -0.47
CA GLU A 498 -12.51 26.99 -0.51
C GLU A 498 -13.13 26.92 0.90
N GLY A 499 -12.33 27.13 1.95
CA GLY A 499 -12.75 27.04 3.34
C GLY A 499 -12.62 25.64 3.94
N GLU A 500 -12.47 25.56 5.27
CA GLU A 500 -12.22 24.30 5.98
C GLU A 500 -13.41 23.33 5.97
N HIS A 501 -14.61 23.83 5.67
CA HIS A 501 -15.84 23.03 5.61
C HIS A 501 -16.02 22.29 4.28
N VAL A 502 -15.23 22.62 3.25
CA VAL A 502 -15.27 21.92 1.97
C VAL A 502 -14.32 20.72 2.05
N GLU A 503 -14.91 19.54 2.21
CA GLU A 503 -14.16 18.28 2.18
C GLU A 503 -13.46 18.13 0.82
N GLY A 504 -12.13 17.93 0.85
CA GLY A 504 -11.34 17.92 -0.38
C GLY A 504 -11.23 19.27 -1.08
N GLY A 505 -11.50 20.39 -0.40
CA GLY A 505 -11.32 21.72 -0.99
C GLY A 505 -9.86 22.08 -1.25
N TYR A 506 -9.62 22.83 -2.34
CA TYR A 506 -8.33 23.37 -2.73
C TYR A 506 -7.87 24.46 -1.76
N TYR A 507 -6.57 24.46 -1.49
CA TYR A 507 -5.93 25.50 -0.68
C TYR A 507 -4.51 25.75 -1.19
N ILE A 508 -4.16 27.01 -1.41
CA ILE A 508 -2.81 27.44 -1.79
C ILE A 508 -2.39 28.54 -0.83
N GLU A 509 -1.34 28.30 -0.04
CA GLU A 509 -0.86 29.22 0.98
C GLU A 509 0.21 30.17 0.41
N GLY A 510 0.10 31.45 0.74
CA GLY A 510 1.17 32.42 0.63
C GLY A 510 1.57 32.75 -0.80
N ILE A 511 0.60 32.92 -1.70
CA ILE A 511 0.82 33.37 -3.07
C ILE A 511 1.38 34.79 -3.02
N ARG A 512 2.64 34.95 -3.42
CA ARG A 512 3.40 36.21 -3.31
C ARG A 512 3.00 37.22 -4.37
N LEU A 513 2.86 38.48 -3.95
CA LEU A 513 2.61 39.65 -4.79
C LEU A 513 3.75 40.68 -4.78
N THR A 514 4.79 40.39 -3.99
CA THR A 514 6.03 41.16 -3.87
C THR A 514 7.21 40.22 -4.00
N GLU A 515 8.38 40.78 -4.32
CA GLU A 515 9.65 40.03 -4.42
C GLU A 515 10.00 39.25 -3.14
#